data_AF-A0A531KM08-F1
#
_entry.id   AF-A0A531KM08-F1
#
_cell.length_a   1.000
_cell.length_b   1.000
_cell.length_c   1.000
_cell.angle_alpha   90.00
_cell.angle_beta   90.00
_cell.angle_gamma   90.00
#
_symmetry.space_group_name_H-M   'P 1'
#
loop_
_entity.id
_entity.type
_entity.pdbx_description
1 polymer ?
#
loop_
_entity_poly.entity_id
_entity_poly.type
_entity_poly.pdbx_seq_one_letter_code
_entity_poly.pdbx_strand_id
1 'polypeptide(L)'
;AQYVTPPDDKSLVENAINGMLTSLDPHSSYMNAEEAQDMRVQTKGEFGGLGIEVTMENDLVKVITPIDDTPAAKAGVLAGDYIAKIDGEEVRGLSLNDAVEKMRGLVNTPIKLTILRQGADKPIELTVVRDIIKVKAVKFRVENDIGYIKITSFTEKTHDDLENAIETIEKQVPNEKLKGYVLDLRLNPGGLLDQAVSVSDAFLNRGE
;
A
#
# COMPACT_ATOMS: atom_id res chain seq x y z
N ALA A 1 -40.44 -3.44 5.44
CA ALA A 1 -40.54 -4.48 6.49
C ALA A 1 -40.94 -5.88 5.97
N GLN A 2 -41.00 -6.13 4.65
CA GLN A 2 -41.39 -7.43 4.07
C GLN A 2 -40.23 -8.23 3.44
N TYR A 3 -38.98 -7.83 3.71
CA TYR A 3 -37.82 -8.57 3.20
C TYR A 3 -37.55 -9.81 4.07
N VAL A 4 -37.06 -10.89 3.45
CA VAL A 4 -36.88 -12.21 4.10
C VAL A 4 -35.96 -12.14 5.32
N THR A 5 -35.00 -11.20 5.31
CA THR A 5 -34.16 -10.83 6.44
C THR A 5 -34.27 -9.34 6.71
N PRO A 6 -34.20 -8.88 7.98
CA PRO A 6 -34.07 -7.47 8.28
C PRO A 6 -32.83 -6.90 7.57
N PRO A 7 -33.00 -5.90 6.69
CA PRO A 7 -31.87 -5.30 6.00
C PRO A 7 -31.06 -4.42 6.95
N ASP A 8 -29.77 -4.27 6.68
CA ASP A 8 -28.93 -3.27 7.37
C ASP A 8 -29.26 -1.87 6.84
N ASP A 9 -29.76 -1.00 7.72
CA ASP A 9 -30.20 0.35 7.36
C ASP A 9 -29.06 1.19 6.77
N LYS A 10 -27.83 1.01 7.27
CA LYS A 10 -26.65 1.71 6.74
C LYS A 10 -26.39 1.30 5.28
N SER A 11 -26.31 0.00 5.02
CA SER A 11 -26.13 -0.53 3.67
C SER A 11 -27.25 -0.12 2.71
N LEU A 12 -28.51 -0.06 3.17
CA LEU A 12 -29.62 0.39 2.32
C LEU A 12 -29.47 1.86 1.90
N VAL A 13 -29.09 2.73 2.84
CA VAL A 13 -28.89 4.16 2.54
C VAL A 13 -27.72 4.35 1.59
N GLU A 14 -26.57 3.70 1.85
CA GLU A 14 -25.38 3.80 1.00
C GLU A 14 -25.66 3.30 -0.44
N ASN A 15 -26.34 2.16 -0.57
CA ASN A 15 -26.73 1.63 -1.89
C ASN A 15 -27.72 2.54 -2.62
N ALA A 16 -28.66 3.17 -1.92
CA ALA A 16 -29.60 4.11 -2.52
C ALA A 16 -28.88 5.36 -3.06
N ILE A 17 -27.92 5.90 -2.32
CA ILE A 17 -27.12 7.06 -2.75
C ILE A 17 -26.29 6.70 -3.98
N ASN A 18 -25.57 5.57 -3.94
CA ASN A 18 -24.78 5.11 -5.08
C ASN A 18 -25.64 4.88 -6.34
N GLY A 19 -26.85 4.33 -6.19
CA GLY A 19 -27.81 4.17 -7.29
C GLY A 19 -28.22 5.50 -7.93
N MET A 20 -28.37 6.58 -7.16
CA MET A 20 -28.65 7.91 -7.70
C MET A 20 -27.45 8.48 -8.47
N LEU A 21 -26.24 8.35 -7.91
CA LEU A 21 -25.02 8.93 -8.49
C LEU A 21 -24.57 8.25 -9.78
N THR A 22 -24.82 6.94 -9.92
CA THR A 22 -24.51 6.18 -11.13
C THR A 22 -25.21 6.76 -12.38
N SER A 23 -26.32 7.49 -12.20
CA SER A 23 -27.04 8.14 -13.31
C SER A 23 -26.40 9.44 -13.82
N LEU A 24 -25.48 10.04 -13.07
CA LEU A 24 -24.82 11.29 -13.44
C LEU A 24 -23.67 11.02 -14.41
N ASP A 25 -22.69 10.20 -14.00
CA ASP A 25 -21.56 9.79 -14.81
C ASP A 25 -20.81 8.58 -14.16
N PRO A 26 -19.92 7.88 -14.90
CA PRO A 26 -19.20 6.70 -14.40
C PRO A 26 -18.17 6.95 -13.28
N HIS A 27 -17.82 8.20 -13.02
CA HIS A 27 -16.85 8.62 -12.00
C HIS A 27 -17.52 9.23 -10.76
N SER A 28 -18.84 9.46 -10.80
CA SER A 28 -19.64 9.89 -9.66
C SER A 28 -19.93 8.70 -8.73
N SER A 29 -19.34 8.71 -7.53
CA SER A 29 -19.60 7.71 -6.48
C SER A 29 -19.77 8.37 -5.11
N TYR A 30 -20.47 7.69 -4.21
CA TYR A 30 -20.49 8.04 -2.81
C TYR A 30 -19.36 7.30 -2.10
N MET A 31 -18.55 8.04 -1.35
CA MET A 31 -17.55 7.46 -0.46
C MET A 31 -18.09 7.48 0.96
N ASN A 32 -18.25 6.30 1.54
CA ASN A 32 -18.57 6.18 2.96
C ASN A 32 -17.36 6.54 3.83
N ALA A 33 -17.54 6.55 5.16
CA ALA A 33 -16.49 6.99 6.08
C ALA A 33 -15.23 6.11 6.03
N GLU A 34 -15.38 4.81 5.76
CA GLU A 34 -14.29 3.84 5.68
C GLU A 34 -13.50 4.02 4.38
N GLU A 35 -14.19 4.09 3.24
CA GLU A 35 -13.59 4.38 1.93
C GLU A 35 -12.86 5.72 1.92
N ALA A 36 -13.43 6.74 2.56
CA ALA A 36 -12.80 8.06 2.68
C ALA A 36 -11.57 8.03 3.59
N GLN A 37 -11.53 7.12 4.57
CA GLN A 37 -10.35 6.92 5.41
C GLN A 37 -9.25 6.18 4.65
N ASP A 38 -9.60 5.11 3.93
CA ASP A 38 -8.66 4.36 3.08
C ASP A 38 -8.04 5.24 1.99
N MET A 39 -8.84 6.07 1.32
CA MET A 39 -8.32 7.01 0.32
C MET A 39 -7.31 7.98 0.93
N ARG A 40 -7.60 8.51 2.13
CA ARG A 40 -6.67 9.42 2.84
C ARG A 40 -5.38 8.71 3.22
N VAL A 41 -5.45 7.47 3.65
CA VAL A 41 -4.29 6.64 3.96
C VAL A 41 -3.44 6.41 2.70
N GLN A 42 -4.07 6.10 1.57
CA GLN A 42 -3.39 5.93 0.29
C GLN A 42 -2.71 7.23 -0.18
N THR A 43 -3.38 8.38 -0.11
CA THR A 43 -2.80 9.66 -0.57
C THR A 43 -1.65 10.14 0.31
N LYS A 44 -1.69 9.83 1.61
CA LYS A 44 -0.55 10.09 2.52
C LYS A 44 0.70 9.26 2.17
N GLY A 45 0.52 8.13 1.48
CA GLY A 45 1.61 7.19 1.19
C GLY A 45 2.09 6.42 2.43
N GLU A 46 1.34 6.50 3.53
CA GLU A 46 1.67 5.82 4.78
C GLU A 46 0.43 5.25 5.46
N PHE A 47 0.57 4.04 6.02
CA PHE A 47 -0.52 3.35 6.70
C PHE A 47 -0.03 2.64 7.96
N GLY A 48 -0.89 2.53 8.97
CA GLY A 48 -0.61 1.75 10.17
C GLY A 48 -0.71 0.25 9.87
N GLY A 49 0.37 -0.50 10.04
CA GLY A 49 0.37 -1.92 9.73
C GLY A 49 1.68 -2.63 10.02
N LEU A 50 1.87 -3.78 9.38
CA LEU A 50 2.99 -4.69 9.63
C LEU A 50 4.08 -4.60 8.56
N GLY A 51 3.72 -4.15 7.34
CA GLY A 51 4.63 -4.08 6.20
C GLY A 51 4.83 -5.43 5.50
N ILE A 52 3.73 -6.14 5.22
CA ILE A 52 3.76 -7.46 4.56
C ILE A 52 2.89 -7.40 3.31
N GLU A 53 3.43 -7.89 2.19
CA GLU A 53 2.65 -8.20 1.01
C GLU A 53 2.11 -9.62 1.10
N VAL A 54 0.80 -9.79 0.98
CA VAL A 54 0.11 -11.06 1.21
C VAL A 54 -0.86 -11.40 0.07
N THR A 55 -1.13 -12.68 -0.07
CA THR A 55 -2.19 -13.23 -0.91
C THR A 55 -2.94 -14.34 -0.18
N MET A 56 -4.08 -14.77 -0.71
CA MET A 56 -4.80 -15.93 -0.20
C MET A 56 -4.37 -17.19 -0.98
N GLU A 57 -3.97 -18.25 -0.29
CA GLU A 57 -3.63 -19.53 -0.89
C GLU A 57 -4.04 -20.67 0.06
N ASN A 58 -4.83 -21.63 -0.43
CA ASN A 58 -5.35 -22.76 0.35
C ASN A 58 -6.05 -22.34 1.65
N ASP A 59 -6.91 -21.31 1.58
CA ASP A 59 -7.64 -20.71 2.71
C ASP A 59 -6.76 -20.16 3.84
N LEU A 60 -5.48 -19.92 3.55
CA LEU A 60 -4.51 -19.30 4.44
C LEU A 60 -3.95 -18.04 3.80
N VAL A 61 -3.51 -17.10 4.64
CA VAL A 61 -2.85 -15.89 4.16
C VAL A 61 -1.38 -16.19 3.93
N LYS A 62 -0.96 -16.25 2.67
CA LYS A 62 0.42 -16.47 2.28
C LYS A 62 1.17 -15.16 2.18
N VAL A 63 2.34 -15.10 2.78
CA VAL A 63 3.28 -13.99 2.65
C VAL A 63 3.99 -14.11 1.31
N ILE A 64 3.77 -13.13 0.43
CA ILE A 64 4.55 -12.99 -0.80
C ILE A 64 5.94 -12.52 -0.42
N THR A 65 6.02 -11.37 0.27
CA THR A 65 7.27 -10.83 0.79
C THR A 65 6.99 -9.88 1.96
N PRO A 66 7.80 -9.90 3.03
CA PRO A 66 7.89 -8.76 3.93
C PRO A 66 8.53 -7.58 3.17
N ILE A 67 8.15 -6.35 3.53
CA ILE A 67 8.80 -5.14 3.04
C ILE A 67 10.03 -4.90 3.93
N ASP A 68 11.17 -4.62 3.32
CA ASP A 68 12.41 -4.35 4.06
C ASP A 68 12.24 -3.21 5.07
N ASP A 69 12.97 -3.30 6.18
CA ASP A 69 12.96 -2.34 7.30
C ASP A 69 11.61 -2.14 8.02
N THR A 70 10.57 -2.90 7.67
CA THR A 70 9.26 -2.86 8.35
C THR A 70 9.20 -3.75 9.60
N PRO A 71 8.21 -3.55 10.48
CA PRO A 71 8.05 -4.37 11.68
C PRO A 71 8.00 -5.87 11.43
N ALA A 72 7.32 -6.31 10.36
CA ALA A 72 7.22 -7.72 10.04
C ALA A 72 8.56 -8.35 9.63
N ALA A 73 9.35 -7.64 8.80
CA ALA A 73 10.70 -8.07 8.45
C ALA A 73 11.58 -8.19 9.71
N LYS A 74 11.53 -7.18 10.59
CA LYS A 74 12.26 -7.15 11.87
C LYS A 74 11.81 -8.25 12.84
N ALA A 75 10.52 -8.61 12.82
CA ALA A 75 9.97 -9.70 13.62
C ALA A 75 10.31 -11.10 13.06
N GLY A 76 10.94 -11.18 11.88
CA GLY A 76 11.39 -12.43 11.27
C GLY A 76 10.32 -13.14 10.43
N VAL A 77 9.31 -12.41 9.94
CA VAL A 77 8.42 -12.90 8.87
C VAL A 77 9.22 -13.09 7.59
N LEU A 78 9.00 -14.19 6.88
CA LEU A 78 9.71 -14.54 5.65
C LEU A 78 8.75 -14.73 4.47
N ALA A 79 9.27 -14.55 3.26
CA ALA A 79 8.56 -14.93 2.04
C ALA A 79 8.21 -16.42 2.05
N GLY A 80 6.98 -16.75 1.66
CA GLY A 80 6.46 -18.13 1.66
C GLY A 80 5.87 -18.61 2.99
N ASP A 81 5.90 -17.78 4.04
CA ASP A 81 5.18 -18.05 5.28
C ASP A 81 3.66 -18.09 5.06
N TYR A 82 2.95 -18.95 5.78
CA TYR A 82 1.49 -18.93 5.86
C TYR A 82 1.03 -18.46 7.23
N ILE A 83 0.29 -17.38 7.30
CA ILE A 83 -0.36 -16.90 8.52
C ILE A 83 -1.63 -17.73 8.70
N ALA A 84 -1.68 -18.53 9.77
CA ALA A 84 -2.83 -19.35 10.12
C ALA A 84 -3.74 -18.68 11.14
N LYS A 85 -3.19 -17.85 12.03
CA LYS A 85 -3.97 -17.10 13.02
C LYS A 85 -3.50 -15.67 13.17
N ILE A 86 -4.45 -14.79 13.46
CA ILE A 86 -4.23 -13.38 13.79
C ILE A 86 -4.89 -13.14 15.16
N ASP A 87 -4.10 -12.74 16.16
CA ASP A 87 -4.53 -12.58 17.56
C ASP A 87 -5.26 -13.81 18.14
N GLY A 88 -4.87 -15.00 17.67
CA GLY A 88 -5.44 -16.28 18.11
C GLY A 88 -6.68 -16.72 17.33
N GLU A 89 -7.25 -15.86 16.47
CA GLU A 89 -8.36 -16.19 15.59
C GLU A 89 -7.85 -16.83 14.29
N GLU A 90 -8.48 -17.92 13.86
CA GLU A 90 -8.15 -18.61 12.60
C GLU A 90 -8.44 -17.70 11.40
N VAL A 91 -7.53 -17.66 10.42
CA VAL A 91 -7.78 -16.92 9.18
C VAL A 91 -8.67 -17.67 8.21
N ARG A 92 -8.87 -18.98 8.41
CA ARG A 92 -9.73 -19.79 7.53
C ARG A 92 -11.16 -19.28 7.57
N GLY A 93 -11.72 -19.05 6.39
CA GLY A 93 -13.07 -18.52 6.22
C GLY A 93 -13.13 -16.98 6.19
N LEU A 94 -12.01 -16.29 6.43
CA LEU A 94 -11.89 -14.86 6.15
C LEU A 94 -11.61 -14.62 4.67
N SER A 95 -12.10 -13.51 4.14
CA SER A 95 -11.58 -13.01 2.87
C SER A 95 -10.17 -12.44 3.06
N LEU A 96 -9.43 -12.24 1.96
CA LEU A 96 -8.12 -11.58 2.02
C LEU A 96 -8.24 -10.18 2.65
N ASN A 97 -9.29 -9.44 2.31
CA ASN A 97 -9.52 -8.10 2.83
C ASN A 97 -9.76 -8.12 4.35
N ASP A 98 -10.59 -9.05 4.85
CA ASP A 98 -10.84 -9.17 6.29
C ASP A 98 -9.55 -9.46 7.08
N ALA A 99 -8.68 -10.32 6.53
CA ALA A 99 -7.40 -10.62 7.14
C ALA A 99 -6.46 -9.41 7.12
N VAL A 100 -6.42 -8.64 6.03
CA VAL A 100 -5.64 -7.40 5.93
C VAL A 100 -6.14 -6.36 6.94
N GLU A 101 -7.45 -6.19 7.08
CA GLU A 101 -8.03 -5.26 8.05
C GLU A 101 -7.71 -5.64 9.50
N LYS A 102 -7.70 -6.93 9.83
CA LYS A 102 -7.25 -7.41 11.15
C LYS A 102 -5.76 -7.14 11.40
N MET A 103 -4.93 -7.23 10.35
CA MET A 103 -3.49 -6.94 10.45
C MET A 103 -3.20 -5.44 10.56
N ARG A 104 -4.05 -4.60 9.95
CA ARG A 104 -4.06 -3.16 10.16
C ARG A 104 -4.50 -2.81 11.58
N GLY A 105 -4.27 -1.57 11.99
CA GLY A 105 -4.64 -1.10 13.31
C GLY A 105 -3.80 0.08 13.78
N LEU A 106 -4.03 0.48 15.03
CA LEU A 106 -3.33 1.63 15.61
C LEU A 106 -1.83 1.36 15.71
N VAL A 107 -1.04 2.38 15.34
CA VAL A 107 0.41 2.40 15.49
C VAL A 107 0.77 2.16 16.96
N ASN A 108 1.89 1.47 17.21
CA ASN A 108 2.38 1.07 18.53
C ASN A 108 1.52 0.03 19.27
N THR A 109 0.57 -0.62 18.59
CA THR A 109 -0.15 -1.76 19.17
C THR A 109 0.45 -3.09 18.71
N PRO A 110 0.61 -4.08 19.60
CA PRO A 110 1.07 -5.41 19.21
C PRO A 110 -0.04 -6.19 18.48
N ILE A 111 0.38 -7.10 17.62
CA ILE A 111 -0.44 -8.15 17.02
C ILE A 111 0.31 -9.47 17.14
N LYS A 112 -0.41 -10.57 17.38
CA LYS A 112 0.16 -11.91 17.42
C LYS A 112 -0.17 -12.66 16.13
N LEU A 113 0.85 -13.09 15.40
CA LEU A 113 0.71 -13.92 14.21
C LEU A 113 1.13 -15.36 14.52
N THR A 114 0.32 -16.33 14.11
CA THR A 114 0.73 -17.73 14.09
C THR A 114 1.09 -18.12 12.66
N ILE A 115 2.36 -18.42 12.43
CA ILE A 115 2.93 -18.72 11.12
C ILE A 115 3.22 -20.21 10.96
N LEU A 116 2.85 -20.76 9.81
CA LEU A 116 3.28 -22.06 9.31
C LEU A 116 4.38 -21.81 8.28
N ARG A 117 5.60 -22.19 8.64
CA ARG A 117 6.79 -22.03 7.79
C ARG A 117 7.22 -23.38 7.24
N GLN A 118 7.52 -23.43 5.95
CA GLN A 118 8.04 -24.64 5.33
C GLN A 118 9.36 -25.06 5.99
N GLY A 119 9.44 -26.32 6.42
CA GLY A 119 10.61 -26.86 7.11
C GLY A 119 10.63 -26.66 8.63
N ALA A 120 9.65 -25.96 9.21
CA ALA A 120 9.46 -25.92 10.65
C ALA A 120 8.51 -27.04 11.12
N ASP A 121 8.89 -27.77 12.16
CA ASP A 121 8.08 -28.88 12.70
C ASP A 121 6.83 -28.41 13.47
N LYS A 122 6.79 -27.13 13.85
CA LYS A 122 5.72 -26.53 14.65
C LYS A 122 5.38 -25.12 14.17
N PRO A 123 4.13 -24.66 14.37
CA PRO A 123 3.77 -23.26 14.14
C PRO A 123 4.65 -22.31 14.96
N ILE A 124 5.04 -21.20 14.35
CA ILE A 124 5.85 -20.14 14.96
C ILE A 124 4.91 -19.01 15.37
N GLU A 125 4.96 -18.59 16.63
CA GLU A 125 4.25 -17.40 17.08
C GLU A 125 5.16 -16.19 17.05
N LEU A 126 4.76 -15.15 16.31
CA LEU A 126 5.48 -13.88 16.23
C LEU A 126 4.60 -12.76 16.77
N THR A 127 5.15 -11.93 17.65
CA THR A 127 4.51 -10.68 18.05
C THR A 127 5.13 -9.55 17.23
N VAL A 128 4.30 -8.87 16.45
CA VAL A 128 4.70 -7.73 15.62
C VAL A 128 4.08 -6.47 16.22
N VAL A 129 4.85 -5.39 16.37
CA VAL A 129 4.30 -4.10 16.79
C VAL A 129 3.97 -3.30 15.55
N ARG A 130 2.72 -2.87 15.40
CA ARG A 130 2.29 -2.06 14.25
C ARG A 130 3.06 -0.75 14.22
N ASP A 131 3.51 -0.37 13.04
CA ASP A 131 4.19 0.90 12.80
C ASP A 131 3.60 1.58 11.56
N ILE A 132 4.04 2.82 11.32
CA ILE A 132 3.74 3.55 10.09
C ILE A 132 4.57 2.94 8.96
N ILE A 133 3.88 2.24 8.06
CA ILE A 133 4.47 1.66 6.86
C ILE A 133 4.49 2.72 5.78
N LYS A 134 5.69 3.13 5.38
CA LYS A 134 5.91 4.10 4.30
C LYS A 134 6.01 3.35 2.98
N VAL A 135 5.08 3.61 2.07
CA VAL A 135 5.17 3.10 0.71
C VAL A 135 6.01 4.10 -0.08
N LYS A 136 7.20 3.68 -0.52
CA LYS A 136 8.03 4.52 -1.39
C LYS A 136 7.28 4.79 -2.68
N ALA A 137 6.93 6.05 -2.90
CA ALA A 137 6.22 6.48 -4.11
C ALA A 137 7.15 6.44 -5.34
N VAL A 138 8.45 6.60 -5.10
CA VAL A 138 9.49 6.60 -6.13
C VAL A 138 10.46 5.45 -5.89
N LYS A 139 10.71 4.68 -6.94
CA LYS A 139 11.78 3.67 -7.02
C LYS A 139 12.76 4.11 -8.08
N PHE A 140 14.06 3.94 -7.86
CA PHE A 140 15.06 4.34 -8.84
C PHE A 140 16.21 3.35 -8.95
N ARG A 141 16.92 3.41 -10.07
CA ARG A 141 18.16 2.67 -10.32
C ARG A 141 18.99 3.40 -11.37
N VAL A 142 20.29 3.13 -11.38
CA VAL A 142 21.19 3.58 -12.43
C VAL A 142 21.33 2.48 -13.47
N GLU A 143 21.03 2.79 -14.73
CA GLU A 143 21.29 1.91 -15.87
C GLU A 143 22.40 2.52 -16.73
N ASN A 144 23.64 2.06 -16.51
CA ASN A 144 24.86 2.62 -17.09
C ASN A 144 25.02 4.12 -16.75
N ASP A 145 24.67 4.98 -17.70
CA ASP A 145 24.78 6.43 -17.65
C ASP A 145 23.41 7.14 -17.70
N ILE A 146 22.34 6.40 -17.40
CA ILE A 146 20.96 6.88 -17.38
C ILE A 146 20.35 6.63 -15.99
N GLY A 147 19.72 7.65 -15.41
CA GLY A 147 18.91 7.52 -14.20
C GLY A 147 17.52 7.00 -14.53
N TYR A 148 17.16 5.80 -14.10
CA TYR A 148 15.80 5.28 -14.23
C TYR A 148 15.02 5.56 -12.97
N ILE A 149 13.91 6.29 -13.09
CA ILE A 149 13.03 6.68 -11.98
C ILE A 149 11.62 6.19 -12.30
N LYS A 150 11.04 5.39 -11.42
CA LYS A 150 9.66 4.91 -11.51
C LYS A 150 8.82 5.53 -10.40
N ILE A 151 7.77 6.24 -10.78
CA ILE A 151 6.77 6.75 -9.84
C ILE A 151 5.56 5.82 -9.87
N THR A 152 5.27 5.15 -8.77
CA THR A 152 4.18 4.17 -8.68
C THR A 152 2.82 4.81 -8.35
N SER A 153 2.80 5.96 -7.68
CA SER A 153 1.61 6.73 -7.33
C SER A 153 2.00 8.14 -6.90
N PHE A 154 1.11 9.12 -7.06
CA PHE A 154 1.30 10.48 -6.53
C PHE A 154 0.73 10.61 -5.11
N THR A 155 1.58 10.39 -4.12
CA THR A 155 1.31 10.57 -2.68
C THR A 155 1.96 11.86 -2.18
N GLU A 156 1.64 12.29 -0.95
CA GLU A 156 2.26 13.45 -0.27
C GLU A 156 3.80 13.40 -0.21
N LYS A 157 4.42 12.23 -0.40
CA LYS A 157 5.88 12.03 -0.37
C LYS A 157 6.55 11.99 -1.73
N THR A 158 5.81 12.11 -2.82
CA THR A 158 6.34 11.83 -4.16
C THR A 158 7.41 12.81 -4.58
N HIS A 159 7.20 14.10 -4.33
CA HIS A 159 8.18 15.13 -4.68
C HIS A 159 9.49 14.94 -3.88
N ASP A 160 9.40 14.80 -2.56
CA ASP A 160 10.57 14.54 -1.70
C ASP A 160 11.31 13.26 -2.12
N ASP A 161 10.59 12.17 -2.40
CA ASP A 161 11.16 10.90 -2.83
C ASP A 161 11.86 11.03 -4.21
N LEU A 162 11.33 11.87 -5.10
CA LEU A 162 11.92 12.16 -6.41
C LEU A 162 13.22 12.95 -6.29
N GLU A 163 13.25 14.02 -5.50
CA GLU A 163 14.47 14.81 -5.26
C GLU A 163 15.58 13.94 -4.68
N ASN A 164 15.24 13.12 -3.67
CA ASN A 164 16.18 12.17 -3.07
C ASN A 164 16.70 11.14 -4.09
N ALA A 165 15.85 10.67 -5.02
CA ALA A 165 16.26 9.76 -6.07
C ALA A 165 17.24 10.41 -7.05
N ILE A 166 16.95 11.64 -7.50
CA ILE A 166 17.80 12.43 -8.39
C ILE A 166 19.17 12.66 -7.74
N GLU A 167 19.19 13.18 -6.51
CA GLU A 167 20.44 13.42 -5.77
C GLU A 167 21.27 12.14 -5.62
N THR A 168 20.62 11.01 -5.37
CA THR A 168 21.31 9.73 -5.18
C THR A 168 21.89 9.21 -6.49
N ILE A 169 21.18 9.40 -7.61
CA ILE A 169 21.68 9.05 -8.95
C ILE A 169 22.89 9.91 -9.32
N GLU A 170 22.84 11.22 -9.09
CA GLU A 170 23.94 12.15 -9.39
C GLU A 170 25.20 11.87 -8.54
N LYS A 171 25.03 11.34 -7.33
CA LYS A 171 26.15 10.86 -6.50
C LYS A 171 26.77 9.57 -7.05
N GLN A 172 26.01 8.74 -7.75
CA GLN A 172 26.48 7.46 -8.30
C GLN A 172 27.08 7.59 -9.70
N VAL A 173 26.57 8.51 -10.53
CA VAL A 173 27.04 8.76 -11.89
C VAL A 173 27.62 10.17 -11.95
N PRO A 174 28.92 10.35 -12.25
CA PRO A 174 29.49 11.67 -12.42
C PRO A 174 28.66 12.49 -13.41
N ASN A 175 28.36 13.75 -13.08
CA ASN A 175 27.50 14.63 -13.89
C ASN A 175 27.92 14.73 -15.36
N GLU A 176 29.22 14.63 -15.65
CA GLU A 176 29.76 14.66 -17.02
C GLU A 176 29.40 13.42 -17.85
N LYS A 177 29.01 12.32 -17.20
CA LYS A 177 28.62 11.05 -17.82
C LYS A 177 27.12 10.84 -17.83
N LEU A 178 26.37 11.44 -16.91
CA LEU A 178 24.92 11.27 -16.84
C LEU A 178 24.25 11.85 -18.09
N LYS A 179 23.65 10.98 -18.91
CA LYS A 179 22.99 11.37 -20.17
C LYS A 179 21.58 11.90 -19.97
N GLY A 180 20.94 11.57 -18.85
CA GLY A 180 19.60 12.02 -18.52
C GLY A 180 18.82 11.01 -17.69
N TYR A 181 17.51 11.25 -17.59
CA TYR A 181 16.58 10.47 -16.78
C TYR A 181 15.49 9.83 -17.64
N VAL A 182 15.07 8.62 -17.27
CA VAL A 182 13.85 7.99 -17.75
C VAL A 182 12.83 8.02 -16.63
N LEU A 183 11.71 8.71 -16.85
CA LEU A 183 10.58 8.75 -15.93
C LEU A 183 9.53 7.71 -16.34
N ASP A 184 9.43 6.62 -15.58
CA ASP A 184 8.46 5.56 -15.78
C ASP A 184 7.20 5.79 -14.95
N LEU A 185 6.11 6.16 -15.64
CA LEU A 185 4.77 6.32 -15.08
C LEU A 185 3.83 5.15 -15.41
N ARG A 186 4.35 4.03 -15.96
CA ARG A 186 3.49 2.89 -16.30
C ARG A 186 2.91 2.26 -15.03
N LEU A 187 1.62 1.93 -15.08
CA LEU A 187 0.84 1.39 -13.96
C LEU A 187 0.74 2.37 -12.77
N ASN A 188 0.92 3.66 -13.01
CA ASN A 188 0.63 4.71 -12.03
C ASN A 188 -0.83 5.16 -12.21
N PRO A 189 -1.72 4.93 -11.23
CA PRO A 189 -3.14 5.28 -11.34
C PRO A 189 -3.43 6.78 -11.14
N GLY A 190 -2.40 7.60 -10.87
CA GLY A 190 -2.53 9.01 -10.50
C GLY A 190 -2.31 9.23 -9.02
N GLY A 191 -3.13 10.09 -8.41
CA GLY A 191 -3.03 10.48 -7.00
C GLY A 191 -3.22 11.99 -6.85
N LEU A 192 -2.46 12.58 -5.93
CA LEU A 192 -2.54 14.00 -5.61
C LEU A 192 -2.04 14.87 -6.79
N LEU A 193 -2.88 15.80 -7.24
CA LEU A 193 -2.59 16.65 -8.40
C LEU A 193 -1.43 17.62 -8.13
N ASP A 194 -1.39 18.22 -6.95
CA ASP A 194 -0.30 19.10 -6.53
C ASP A 194 1.06 18.38 -6.59
N GLN A 195 1.11 17.11 -6.22
CA GLN A 195 2.31 16.28 -6.33
C GLN A 195 2.70 16.03 -7.79
N ALA A 196 1.73 15.84 -8.70
CA ALA A 196 2.01 15.71 -10.13
C ALA A 196 2.57 17.01 -10.73
N VAL A 197 2.06 18.16 -10.28
CA VAL A 197 2.58 19.48 -10.65
C VAL A 197 4.02 19.64 -10.13
N SER A 198 4.27 19.41 -8.84
CA SER A 198 5.61 19.55 -8.24
C SER A 198 6.64 18.59 -8.86
N VAL A 199 6.24 17.38 -9.24
CA VAL A 199 7.10 16.46 -10.00
C VAL A 199 7.44 17.01 -11.38
N SER A 200 6.49 17.67 -12.05
CA SER A 200 6.72 18.27 -13.37
C SER A 200 7.64 19.48 -13.27
N ASP A 201 7.48 20.31 -12.24
CA ASP A 201 8.33 21.48 -11.96
C ASP A 201 9.80 21.12 -11.77
N ALA A 202 10.10 19.92 -11.25
CA ALA A 202 11.47 19.43 -11.12
C ALA A 202 12.22 19.32 -12.47
N PHE A 203 11.50 19.25 -13.60
CA PHE A 203 12.07 19.11 -14.93
C PHE A 203 11.81 20.32 -15.85
N LEU A 204 11.00 21.29 -15.42
CA LEU A 204 10.55 22.41 -16.25
C LEU A 204 11.04 23.74 -15.69
N ASN A 205 11.80 24.49 -16.49
CA ASN A 205 12.33 25.79 -16.06
C ASN A 205 11.29 26.92 -16.11
N ARG A 206 10.28 26.81 -17.00
CA ARG A 206 9.17 27.76 -17.22
C ARG A 206 8.00 27.07 -17.93
N GLY A 207 6.78 27.53 -17.67
CA GLY A 207 5.51 27.03 -18.23
C GLY A 207 4.44 26.97 -17.14
N GLU A 208 3.17 27.20 -17.48
CA GLU A 208 2.02 26.89 -16.61
C GLU A 208 1.63 25.41 -16.77
#